data_AF-A0A9W8RAI7-F1
#
_entry.id   AF-A0A9W8RAI7-F1
#
_cell.length_a   1.000
_cell.length_b   1.000
_cell.length_c   1.000
_cell.angle_alpha   90.00
_cell.angle_beta   90.00
_cell.angle_gamma   90.00
#
_symmetry.space_group_name_H-M   'P 1'
#
loop_
_entity.id
_entity.type
_entity.pdbx_description
1 polymer ?
#
loop_
_entity_poly.entity_id
_entity_poly.type
_entity_poly.pdbx_seq_one_letter_code
_entity_poly.pdbx_strand_id
1 'polypeptide(L)'
;MALDQRLHSAQRAMPPKFQMANPEDSITVAPYVLIRRYNMELLFQKSRCMLHRHHMAKAYQDPAYNYSRTSCVEAAMALLTHQANISKEIQVGGRLYRDRWFVSSLERHDFSLASMIICLELSSRSNEHSSRPGPEDQQGFLKFSREAMVEALESSRRFWEALKELWEALVQSPHRMEELQYHDP
;
A
#
# COMPACT_ATOMS: atom_id res chain seq x y z
N MET A 1 17.44 12.91 4.03
CA MET A 1 16.70 13.77 3.09
C MET A 1 17.17 13.66 1.65
N ALA A 2 18.47 13.64 1.33
CA ALA A 2 18.94 13.54 -0.07
C ALA A 2 18.41 12.31 -0.84
N LEU A 3 18.36 11.14 -0.19
CA LEU A 3 17.82 9.93 -0.82
C LEU A 3 16.30 10.02 -1.07
N ASP A 4 15.58 10.67 -0.16
CA ASP A 4 14.14 10.88 -0.29
C ASP A 4 13.82 11.84 -1.47
N GLN A 5 14.60 12.92 -1.60
CA GLN A 5 14.49 13.85 -2.72
C GLN A 5 14.76 13.16 -4.06
N ARG A 6 15.76 12.27 -4.11
CA ARG A 6 16.05 11.47 -5.30
C ARG A 6 14.91 10.52 -5.64
N LEU A 7 14.30 9.89 -4.64
CA LEU A 7 13.14 9.00 -4.82
C LEU A 7 11.95 9.76 -5.42
N HIS A 8 11.60 10.91 -4.85
CA HIS A 8 10.51 11.76 -5.39
C HIS A 8 10.83 12.31 -6.79
N SER A 9 12.10 12.59 -7.08
CA SER A 9 12.50 13.05 -8.42
C SER A 9 12.41 11.92 -9.45
N ALA A 10 12.77 10.70 -9.08
CA ALA A 10 12.58 9.53 -9.94
C ALA A 10 11.09 9.26 -10.23
N GLN A 11 10.22 9.38 -9.22
CA GLN A 11 8.78 9.24 -9.41
C GLN A 11 8.22 10.30 -10.37
N ARG A 12 8.64 11.56 -10.24
CA ARG A 12 8.22 12.65 -11.14
C ARG A 12 8.74 12.51 -12.57
N ALA A 13 9.92 11.91 -12.75
CA ALA A 13 10.50 11.65 -14.07
C ALA A 13 9.85 10.47 -14.80
N MET A 14 8.96 9.71 -14.13
CA MET A 14 8.29 8.56 -14.72
C MET A 14 7.39 8.98 -15.89
N PRO A 15 7.45 8.31 -17.05
CA PRO A 15 6.57 8.61 -18.19
C PRO A 15 5.07 8.52 -17.81
N PRO A 16 4.20 9.41 -18.31
CA PRO A 16 2.78 9.45 -17.94
C PRO A 16 2.04 8.12 -18.09
N LYS A 17 2.44 7.30 -19.09
CA LYS A 17 1.85 5.97 -19.31
C LYS A 17 2.01 5.00 -18.13
N PHE A 18 3.04 5.20 -17.29
CA PHE A 18 3.34 4.36 -16.12
C PHE A 18 2.89 4.99 -14.79
N GLN A 19 2.42 6.23 -14.80
CA GLN A 19 1.86 6.86 -13.62
C GLN A 19 0.46 6.30 -13.35
N MET A 20 0.08 6.19 -12.08
CA MET A 20 -1.30 5.92 -11.70
C MET A 20 -2.16 7.11 -12.13
N ALA A 21 -2.91 6.92 -13.22
CA ALA A 21 -3.85 7.92 -13.73
C ALA A 21 -5.12 7.96 -12.88
N ASN A 22 -5.91 9.03 -13.03
CA ASN A 22 -7.21 9.11 -12.39
C ASN A 22 -8.10 7.92 -12.81
N PRO A 23 -9.02 7.47 -11.94
CA PRO A 23 -9.91 6.35 -12.25
C PRO A 23 -10.67 6.54 -13.57
N GLU A 24 -11.05 7.78 -13.89
CA GLU A 24 -11.80 8.16 -15.09
C GLU A 24 -11.01 7.94 -16.39
N ASP A 25 -9.69 8.16 -16.36
CA ASP A 25 -8.81 7.98 -17.52
C ASP A 25 -8.41 6.52 -17.75
N SER A 26 -8.82 5.63 -16.86
CA SER A 26 -8.31 4.26 -16.79
C SER A 26 -9.28 3.22 -17.36
N ILE A 27 -10.52 3.56 -17.69
CA ILE A 27 -11.57 2.59 -18.06
C ILE A 27 -11.19 1.75 -19.30
N THR A 28 -10.47 2.33 -20.26
CA THR A 28 -10.08 1.66 -21.52
C THR A 28 -8.66 1.09 -21.51
N VAL A 29 -7.95 1.16 -20.38
CA VAL A 29 -6.54 0.76 -20.28
C VAL A 29 -6.43 -0.77 -20.22
N ALA A 30 -5.57 -1.33 -21.07
CA ALA A 30 -5.29 -2.77 -21.11
C ALA A 30 -4.73 -3.29 -19.76
N PRO A 31 -5.08 -4.52 -19.34
CA PRO A 31 -4.68 -5.10 -18.05
C PRO A 31 -3.18 -5.00 -17.74
N TYR A 32 -2.32 -5.33 -18.71
CA TYR A 32 -0.87 -5.29 -18.52
C TYR A 32 -0.33 -3.88 -18.23
N VAL A 33 -0.97 -2.83 -18.77
CA VAL A 33 -0.57 -1.44 -18.47
C VAL A 33 -0.99 -1.08 -17.05
N LEU A 34 -2.18 -1.48 -16.64
CA LEU A 34 -2.67 -1.25 -15.28
C LEU A 34 -1.78 -1.94 -14.24
N ILE A 35 -1.39 -3.20 -14.48
CA ILE A 35 -0.45 -3.93 -13.63
C ILE A 35 0.89 -3.19 -13.52
N ARG A 36 1.44 -2.71 -14.64
CA ARG A 36 2.71 -1.94 -14.63
C ARG A 36 2.59 -0.64 -13.82
N ARG A 37 1.45 0.06 -13.91
CA ARG A 37 1.19 1.27 -13.10
C ARG A 37 1.13 0.94 -11.61
N TYR A 38 0.42 -0.12 -11.22
CA TYR A 38 0.40 -0.58 -9.84
C TYR A 38 1.81 -0.94 -9.35
N ASN A 39 2.58 -1.71 -10.13
CA ASN A 39 3.93 -2.11 -9.71
C ASN A 39 4.85 -0.91 -9.47
N MET A 40 4.80 0.11 -10.35
CA MET A 40 5.58 1.33 -10.18
C MET A 40 5.16 2.12 -8.94
N GLU A 41 3.86 2.26 -8.70
CA GLU A 41 3.35 2.99 -7.55
C GLU A 41 3.64 2.24 -6.23
N LEU A 42 3.38 0.93 -6.17
CA LEU A 42 3.69 0.10 -5.01
C LEU A 42 5.18 0.13 -4.69
N LEU A 43 6.04 0.06 -5.70
CA LEU A 43 7.50 0.15 -5.52
C LEU A 43 7.93 1.50 -4.94
N PHE A 44 7.33 2.60 -5.41
CA PHE A 44 7.61 3.93 -4.88
C PHE A 44 7.19 4.04 -3.40
N GLN A 45 5.96 3.63 -3.07
CA GLN A 45 5.47 3.69 -1.69
C GLN A 45 6.25 2.76 -0.75
N LYS A 46 6.57 1.54 -1.19
CA LYS A 46 7.46 0.62 -0.47
C LYS A 46 8.82 1.28 -0.18
N SER A 47 9.41 1.93 -1.18
CA SER A 47 10.70 2.60 -1.03
C SER A 47 10.64 3.72 0.01
N ARG A 48 9.54 4.49 0.06
CA ARG A 48 9.30 5.49 1.11
C ARG A 48 9.19 4.85 2.49
N CYS A 49 8.40 3.78 2.64
CA CYS A 49 8.29 3.03 3.89
C CYS A 49 9.67 2.54 4.36
N MET A 50 10.45 1.91 3.48
CA MET A 50 11.78 1.38 3.79
C MET A 50 12.78 2.46 4.19
N LEU A 51 12.74 3.62 3.53
CA LEU A 51 13.62 4.75 3.82
C LEU A 51 13.33 5.39 5.18
N HIS A 52 12.05 5.51 5.53
CA HIS A 52 11.63 6.25 6.71
C HIS A 52 11.38 5.39 7.96
N ARG A 53 11.17 4.07 7.83
CA ARG A 53 10.86 3.19 8.98
C ARG A 53 11.85 3.30 10.15
N HIS A 54 13.15 3.41 9.85
CA HIS A 54 14.18 3.49 10.91
C HIS A 54 14.10 4.82 11.68
N HIS A 55 13.79 5.91 10.97
CA HIS A 55 13.66 7.24 11.54
C HIS A 55 12.31 7.46 12.22
N MET A 56 11.26 6.78 11.76
CA MET A 56 9.94 6.74 12.44
C MET A 56 10.06 6.24 13.88
N ALA A 57 10.84 5.17 14.11
CA ALA A 57 11.05 4.66 15.47
C ALA A 57 11.73 5.69 16.39
N LYS A 58 12.61 6.56 15.85
CA LYS A 58 13.26 7.65 16.58
C LYS A 58 12.31 8.81 16.86
N ALA A 59 11.33 9.05 15.98
CA ALA A 59 10.37 10.14 16.12
C ALA A 59 9.51 10.03 17.38
N TYR A 60 9.36 8.83 17.96
CA TYR A 60 8.65 8.62 19.22
C TYR A 60 9.39 9.17 20.44
N GLN A 61 10.67 9.53 20.30
CA GLN A 61 11.49 10.11 21.37
C GLN A 61 11.98 11.52 21.02
N ASP A 62 12.16 11.80 19.73
CA ASP A 62 12.69 13.06 19.23
C ASP A 62 11.82 13.63 18.08
N PRO A 63 11.10 14.74 18.32
CA PRO A 63 10.27 15.41 17.31
C PRO A 63 11.01 15.82 16.03
N ALA A 64 12.35 15.93 16.04
CA ALA A 64 13.13 16.24 14.84
C ALA A 64 12.93 15.23 13.69
N TYR A 65 12.48 14.01 14.01
CA TYR A 65 12.20 12.97 13.03
C TYR A 65 10.72 12.89 12.59
N ASN A 66 9.86 13.85 13.00
CA ASN A 66 8.43 13.85 12.66
C ASN A 66 8.15 13.77 11.15
N TYR A 67 8.95 14.45 10.33
CA TYR A 67 8.84 14.33 8.86
C TYR A 67 8.97 12.87 8.38
N SER A 68 9.88 12.10 8.98
CA SER A 68 10.06 10.69 8.61
C SER A 68 8.91 9.82 9.11
N ARG A 69 8.44 10.04 10.33
CA ARG A 69 7.23 9.37 10.83
C ARG A 69 6.07 9.57 9.86
N THR A 70 5.82 10.81 9.48
CA THR A 70 4.72 11.15 8.57
C THR A 70 4.90 10.57 7.18
N SER A 71 6.07 10.71 6.59
CA SER A 71 6.36 10.13 5.27
C SER A 71 6.19 8.61 5.25
N CYS A 72 6.55 7.93 6.35
CA CYS A 72 6.38 6.48 6.51
C CYS A 72 4.89 6.09 6.63
N VAL A 73 4.14 6.76 7.49
CA VAL A 73 2.71 6.49 7.70
C VAL A 73 1.89 6.81 6.44
N GLU A 74 2.19 7.91 5.75
CA GLU A 74 1.51 8.24 4.51
C GLU A 74 1.76 7.22 3.40
N ALA A 75 3.00 6.72 3.28
CA ALA A 75 3.32 5.69 2.31
C ALA A 75 2.64 4.35 2.65
N ALA A 76 2.55 3.99 3.93
CA ALA A 76 1.84 2.81 4.37
C ALA A 76 0.32 2.91 4.08
N MET A 77 -0.30 4.06 4.35
CA MET A 77 -1.70 4.30 4.00
C MET A 77 -1.95 4.22 2.49
N ALA A 78 -1.02 4.73 1.67
CA ALA A 78 -1.10 4.61 0.22
C ALA A 78 -1.03 3.15 -0.24
N LEU A 79 -0.11 2.34 0.31
CA LEU A 79 -0.03 0.90 0.02
C LEU A 79 -1.35 0.17 0.32
N LEU A 80 -1.95 0.40 1.50
CA LEU A 80 -3.22 -0.22 1.87
C LEU A 80 -4.39 0.26 1.00
N THR A 81 -4.36 1.52 0.55
CA THR A 81 -5.33 2.05 -0.41
C THR A 81 -5.21 1.34 -1.76
N HIS A 82 -3.98 1.18 -2.27
CA HIS A 82 -3.74 0.42 -3.50
C HIS A 82 -4.12 -1.06 -3.35
N GLN A 83 -3.88 -1.68 -2.20
CA GLN A 83 -4.33 -3.04 -1.90
C GLN A 83 -5.87 -3.15 -2.01
N ALA A 84 -6.61 -2.21 -1.43
CA ALA A 84 -8.07 -2.18 -1.51
C ALA A 84 -8.56 -2.01 -2.95
N ASN A 85 -7.90 -1.17 -3.75
CA ASN A 85 -8.22 -1.00 -5.16
C ASN A 85 -7.92 -2.26 -5.98
N ILE A 86 -6.76 -2.88 -5.76
CA ILE A 86 -6.39 -4.15 -6.39
C ILE A 86 -7.41 -5.24 -6.04
N SER A 87 -7.86 -5.30 -4.78
CA SER A 87 -8.91 -6.24 -4.34
C SER A 87 -10.15 -6.17 -5.23
N LYS A 88 -10.60 -4.96 -5.55
CA LYS A 88 -11.76 -4.74 -6.44
C LYS A 88 -11.45 -5.17 -7.87
N GLU A 89 -10.26 -4.84 -8.37
CA GLU A 89 -9.86 -5.15 -9.74
C GLU A 89 -9.71 -6.65 -10.01
N ILE A 90 -9.33 -7.44 -9.00
CA ILE A 90 -9.16 -8.89 -9.13
C ILE A 90 -10.45 -9.68 -8.87
N GLN A 91 -11.49 -9.07 -8.30
CA GLN A 91 -12.78 -9.71 -8.06
C GLN A 91 -13.58 -9.94 -9.35
N VAL A 92 -14.66 -10.72 -9.27
CA VAL A 92 -15.53 -11.00 -10.43
C VAL A 92 -16.06 -9.68 -10.99
N GLY A 93 -15.91 -9.47 -12.29
CA GLY A 93 -16.29 -8.21 -12.96
C GLY A 93 -15.23 -7.10 -12.88
N GLY A 94 -14.13 -7.32 -12.16
CA GLY A 94 -12.97 -6.43 -12.13
C GLY A 94 -12.07 -6.61 -13.37
N ARG A 95 -11.24 -5.61 -13.65
CA ARG A 95 -10.45 -5.55 -14.90
C ARG A 95 -9.27 -6.52 -14.92
N LEU A 96 -8.83 -6.95 -13.74
CA LEU A 96 -7.73 -7.88 -13.52
C LEU A 96 -8.22 -9.26 -13.07
N TYR A 97 -9.52 -9.57 -13.27
CA TYR A 97 -10.11 -10.86 -12.92
C TYR A 97 -9.37 -12.04 -13.57
N ARG A 98 -8.90 -11.90 -14.81
CA ARG A 98 -8.14 -12.94 -15.53
C ARG A 98 -6.65 -12.92 -15.18
N ASP A 99 -6.14 -11.80 -14.70
CA ASP A 99 -4.72 -11.58 -14.46
C ASP A 99 -4.33 -11.67 -12.96
N ARG A 100 -5.17 -12.32 -12.14
CA ARG A 100 -5.01 -12.45 -10.68
C ARG A 100 -3.61 -12.90 -10.22
N TRP A 101 -2.91 -13.63 -11.07
CA TRP A 101 -1.54 -14.11 -10.85
C TRP A 101 -0.53 -12.98 -10.58
N PHE A 102 -0.82 -11.73 -10.99
CA PHE A 102 0.09 -10.61 -10.77
C PHE A 102 0.27 -10.26 -9.28
N VAL A 103 -0.68 -10.66 -8.40
CA VAL A 103 -0.53 -10.52 -6.94
C VAL A 103 0.46 -11.56 -6.44
N SER A 104 1.74 -11.23 -6.52
CA SER A 104 2.86 -12.09 -6.15
C SER A 104 3.09 -12.14 -4.63
N SER A 105 4.06 -12.94 -4.21
CA SER A 105 4.51 -12.95 -2.82
C SER A 105 5.13 -11.62 -2.38
N LEU A 106 5.64 -10.83 -3.33
CA LEU A 106 6.31 -9.57 -3.02
C LEU A 106 5.30 -8.49 -2.59
N GLU A 107 4.21 -8.30 -3.34
CA GLU A 107 3.15 -7.35 -2.95
C GLU A 107 2.53 -7.77 -1.60
N ARG A 108 2.43 -9.08 -1.36
CA ARG A 108 1.97 -9.63 -0.08
C ARG A 108 2.83 -9.18 1.12
N HIS A 109 4.15 -9.21 0.98
CA HIS A 109 5.05 -8.70 2.03
C HIS A 109 4.93 -7.19 2.22
N ASP A 110 4.72 -6.44 1.14
CA ASP A 110 4.62 -4.98 1.18
C ASP A 110 3.35 -4.52 1.90
N PHE A 111 2.22 -5.19 1.67
CA PHE A 111 0.96 -4.91 2.39
C PHE A 111 1.03 -5.29 3.88
N SER A 112 1.74 -6.36 4.21
CA SER A 112 1.99 -6.74 5.61
C SER A 112 2.87 -5.71 6.33
N LEU A 113 3.94 -5.23 5.68
CA LEU A 113 4.78 -4.16 6.20
C LEU A 113 3.96 -2.87 6.41
N ALA A 114 3.12 -2.49 5.46
CA ALA A 114 2.25 -1.33 5.59
C ALA A 114 1.30 -1.48 6.78
N SER A 115 0.65 -2.64 6.93
CA SER A 115 -0.23 -2.93 8.08
C SER A 115 0.52 -2.80 9.41
N MET A 116 1.74 -3.32 9.50
CA MET A 116 2.58 -3.22 10.70
C MET A 116 2.92 -1.77 11.06
N ILE A 117 3.25 -0.94 10.07
CA ILE A 117 3.53 0.49 10.26
C ILE A 117 2.30 1.20 10.85
N ILE A 118 1.11 0.93 10.32
CA ILE A 118 -0.14 1.51 10.83
C ILE A 118 -0.47 1.02 12.25
N CYS A 119 -0.28 -0.27 12.54
CA CYS A 119 -0.43 -0.80 13.89
C CYS A 119 0.51 -0.12 14.88
N LEU A 120 1.78 0.08 14.50
CA LEU A 120 2.77 0.76 15.34
C LEU A 120 2.36 2.21 15.61
N GLU A 121 1.92 2.94 14.59
CA GLU A 121 1.43 4.31 14.71
C GLU A 121 0.22 4.42 15.65
N LEU A 122 -0.78 3.52 15.51
CA LEU A 122 -1.93 3.47 16.39
C LEU A 122 -1.55 3.16 17.85
N SER A 123 -0.56 2.28 18.05
CA SER A 123 -0.08 1.92 19.39
C SER A 123 0.63 3.08 20.07
N SER A 124 1.46 3.83 19.34
CA SER A 124 2.17 5.00 19.86
C SER A 124 1.19 6.10 20.26
N ARG A 125 0.20 6.41 19.42
CA ARG A 125 -0.85 7.39 19.75
C ARG A 125 -1.59 7.00 21.03
N SER A 126 -1.90 5.72 21.20
CA SER A 126 -2.62 5.24 22.39
C SER A 126 -1.79 5.43 23.67
N ASN A 127 -0.47 5.25 23.60
CA ASN A 127 0.44 5.44 24.73
C ASN A 127 0.67 6.92 25.08
N GLU A 128 0.64 7.80 24.07
CA GLU A 128 0.72 9.26 24.24
C GLU A 128 -0.50 9.81 25.01
N HIS A 129 -1.72 9.32 24.75
CA HIS A 129 -2.93 9.80 25.45
C HIS A 129 -2.95 9.45 26.96
N SER A 130 -2.18 8.45 27.38
CA SER A 130 -1.99 8.09 28.80
C SER A 130 -0.93 8.93 29.51
N SER A 131 -0.11 9.70 28.77
CA SER A 131 0.88 10.63 29.31
C SER A 131 0.36 12.06 29.14
N ARG A 132 0.48 12.92 30.17
CA ARG A 132 -0.02 14.32 30.14
C ARG A 132 0.36 15.04 28.83
N PRO A 133 -0.57 15.69 28.11
CA PRO A 133 -0.22 16.46 26.92
C PRO A 133 0.63 17.67 27.33
N GLY A 134 1.83 17.77 26.77
CA GLY A 134 2.60 19.01 26.80
C GLY A 134 1.96 20.05 25.86
N PRO A 135 2.15 21.35 26.10
CA PRO A 135 1.44 22.45 25.42
C PRO A 135 1.72 22.60 23.91
N GLU A 136 2.46 21.68 23.29
CA GLU A 136 2.71 21.62 21.86
C GLU A 136 2.01 20.39 21.28
N ASP A 137 0.67 20.35 21.34
CA ASP A 137 -0.13 19.26 20.76
C ASP A 137 0.13 19.17 19.25
N GLN A 138 1.04 18.27 18.88
CA GLN A 138 1.41 17.87 17.52
C GLN A 138 0.30 17.05 16.82
N GLN A 139 -0.97 17.35 17.11
CA GLN A 139 -2.14 16.72 16.49
C GLN A 139 -2.30 17.09 15.00
N GLY A 140 -1.51 18.03 14.47
CA GLY A 140 -1.68 18.56 13.12
C GLY A 140 -0.83 17.95 11.99
N PHE A 141 0.10 17.02 12.26
CA PHE A 141 1.07 16.64 11.22
C PHE A 141 0.61 15.45 10.33
N LEU A 142 -0.26 14.57 10.84
CA LEU A 142 -0.76 13.41 10.09
C LEU A 142 -2.17 13.67 9.59
N LYS A 143 -2.37 13.64 8.27
CA LYS A 143 -3.68 13.85 7.64
C LYS A 143 -4.72 12.75 7.89
N PHE A 144 -4.32 11.64 8.50
CA PHE A 144 -5.19 10.47 8.69
C PHE A 144 -5.68 10.38 10.13
N SER A 145 -7.00 10.26 10.28
CA SER A 145 -7.64 10.00 11.56
C SER A 145 -7.37 8.57 12.02
N ARG A 146 -7.58 8.31 13.32
CA ARG A 146 -7.43 6.97 13.90
C ARG A 146 -8.40 5.99 13.23
N GLU A 147 -9.60 6.44 12.92
CA GLU A 147 -10.68 5.68 12.29
C GLU A 147 -10.29 5.27 10.88
N ALA A 148 -9.75 6.19 10.08
CA ALA A 148 -9.27 5.89 8.73
C ALA A 148 -8.14 4.84 8.71
N MET A 149 -7.25 4.88 9.71
CA MET A 149 -6.19 3.89 9.87
C MET A 149 -6.75 2.51 10.23
N VAL A 150 -7.75 2.45 11.13
CA VAL A 150 -8.43 1.20 11.49
C VAL A 150 -9.18 0.63 10.30
N GLU A 151 -9.90 1.46 9.56
CA GLU A 151 -10.62 1.05 8.34
C GLU A 151 -9.67 0.45 7.29
N ALA A 152 -8.49 1.07 7.09
CA ALA A 152 -7.48 0.54 6.19
C ALA A 152 -6.97 -0.85 6.62
N LEU A 153 -6.78 -1.08 7.93
CA LEU A 153 -6.39 -2.39 8.46
C LEU A 153 -7.50 -3.43 8.30
N GLU A 154 -8.76 -3.06 8.55
CA GLU A 154 -9.90 -3.95 8.31
C GLU A 154 -10.04 -4.34 6.84
N SER A 155 -9.86 -3.37 5.94
CA SER A 155 -9.87 -3.60 4.49
C SER A 155 -8.76 -4.58 4.07
N SER A 156 -7.55 -4.40 4.59
CA SER A 156 -6.43 -5.34 4.40
C SER A 156 -6.79 -6.74 4.89
N ARG A 157 -7.37 -6.88 6.09
CA ARG A 157 -7.82 -8.19 6.61
C ARG A 157 -8.81 -8.87 5.67
N ARG A 158 -9.85 -8.15 5.21
CA ARG A 158 -10.84 -8.68 4.26
C ARG A 158 -10.20 -9.10 2.94
N PHE A 159 -9.22 -8.35 2.45
CA PHE A 159 -8.45 -8.73 1.25
C PHE A 159 -7.73 -10.06 1.44
N TRP A 160 -7.07 -10.27 2.59
CA TRP A 160 -6.36 -11.52 2.87
C TRP A 160 -7.29 -12.72 2.98
N GLU A 161 -8.47 -12.54 3.56
CA GLU A 161 -9.52 -13.56 3.63
C GLU A 161 -10.00 -13.94 2.23
N ALA A 162 -10.37 -12.94 1.42
CA ALA A 162 -10.79 -13.16 0.04
C ALA A 162 -9.69 -13.82 -0.80
N LEU A 163 -8.43 -13.39 -0.64
CA LEU A 163 -7.31 -13.98 -1.36
C LEU A 163 -7.15 -15.45 -0.96
N LYS A 164 -7.18 -15.77 0.34
CA LYS A 164 -7.08 -17.15 0.84
C LYS A 164 -8.15 -18.06 0.21
N GLU A 165 -9.41 -17.63 0.21
CA GLU A 165 -10.51 -18.37 -0.42
C GLU A 165 -10.28 -18.61 -1.92
N LEU A 166 -9.76 -17.61 -2.63
CA LEU A 166 -9.41 -17.74 -4.05
C LEU A 166 -8.31 -18.78 -4.29
N TRP A 167 -7.24 -18.78 -3.48
CA TRP A 167 -6.17 -19.77 -3.62
C TRP A 167 -6.64 -21.18 -3.24
N GLU A 168 -7.47 -21.32 -2.20
CA GLU A 168 -8.06 -22.61 -1.82
C GLU A 168 -8.94 -23.18 -2.94
N ALA A 169 -9.75 -22.34 -3.58
CA ALA A 169 -10.56 -22.73 -4.73
C ALA A 169 -9.72 -23.13 -5.96
N LEU A 170 -8.58 -22.46 -6.19
CA LEU A 170 -7.65 -22.79 -7.28
C LEU A 170 -6.89 -24.09 -7.01
N VAL A 171 -6.47 -24.34 -5.77
CA VAL A 171 -5.80 -25.59 -5.37
C VAL A 171 -6.73 -26.79 -5.53
N GLN A 172 -8.04 -26.60 -5.35
CA GLN A 172 -9.06 -27.64 -5.54
C GLN A 172 -9.43 -27.87 -7.03
N SER A 173 -8.96 -27.03 -7.96
CA SER A 173 -9.23 -27.15 -9.40
C SER A 173 -7.97 -26.86 -10.24
N PRO A 174 -6.94 -27.73 -10.18
CA PRO A 174 -5.59 -27.46 -10.72
C PRO A 174 -5.53 -27.28 -12.24
N HIS A 175 -6.51 -27.82 -12.99
CA HIS A 175 -6.56 -27.71 -14.46
C HIS A 175 -6.78 -26.27 -14.98
N ARG A 176 -7.14 -25.31 -14.13
CA ARG A 176 -7.47 -23.93 -14.54
C ARG A 176 -6.26 -22.97 -14.55
N MET A 177 -5.12 -23.37 -13.99
CA MET A 177 -3.89 -22.56 -13.96
C MET A 177 -3.09 -22.67 -15.26
N GLU A 178 -3.03 -23.85 -15.90
CA GLU A 178 -2.30 -24.06 -17.15
C GLU A 178 -2.91 -23.27 -18.33
N GLU A 179 -4.24 -23.08 -18.33
CA GLU A 179 -4.93 -22.28 -19.36
C GLU A 179 -4.71 -20.76 -19.22
N LEU A 180 -4.38 -20.27 -18.01
CA LEU A 180 -4.15 -18.84 -17.75
C LEU A 180 -2.69 -18.41 -17.92
N GLN A 181 -1.76 -19.39 -17.93
CA GLN A 181 -0.33 -19.14 -18.10
C GLN A 181 0.13 -19.15 -19.57
N TYR A 182 -0.75 -19.56 -20.51
CA TYR A 182 -0.39 -19.85 -21.90
C TYR A 182 -1.07 -18.97 -22.97
N HIS A 183 -1.48 -17.75 -22.61
CA HIS A 183 -1.95 -16.77 -23.60
C HIS A 183 -0.98 -15.59 -23.72
N ASP A 184 0.09 -15.80 -24.49
CA ASP A 184 0.74 -14.75 -25.26
C ASP A 184 0.10 -14.71 -26.67
N PRO A 185 -0.20 -13.54 -27.25
CA PRO A 185 -0.40 -13.40 -28.69
C PRO A 185 0.92 -13.45 -29.47
#